data_AF-A0A7C2BAF1-F1
#
_entry.id   AF-A0A7C2BAF1-F1
#
_cell.length_a   1.000
_cell.length_b   1.000
_cell.length_c   1.000
_cell.angle_alpha   90.00
_cell.angle_beta   90.00
_cell.angle_gamma   90.00
#
_symmetry.space_group_name_H-M   'P 1'
#
loop_
_entity.id
_entity.type
_entity.pdbx_description
1 polymer ?
#
loop_
_entity_poly.entity_id
_entity_poly.type
_entity_poly.pdbx_seq_one_letter_code
_entity_poly.pdbx_strand_id
1 'polypeptide(L)'
;MFANMDYPVEDEDFNASIISEARQLLTRLRKHVSVTIYCGNSEVEQQVAMLGMPAEIGSNDFFRSQLAALCREQHPAVPYLTSTPSGGDLPFHTDEGVTHYYGVGAYRLPVSDVRQHQVKFSPESLGFSNMPVTQTRNGLFDGKIPVIHHPKWKERVPRDSGAGWDFEDIRDHYLAQRFSIDPVRLRSEDNAFYLALSEIISGEVMAQVYAEWRSKQSCCAGALVWFLKDLWPGAGWGVIDSHGLPKAVYYYLKRSWQPVNIAITDESLNGLHIHINNETERELSGELEVLLLNEFSTAIASKKVAVVIAPDSVERVRLDQLLAVFLDTTYTYRFGPSKHVVVAACLTDSAGSELGCAHYFPDDSLPRIEECVNLKAEMAASGDDGYLLRVLCDKSLYAVNIDIPGFLADDNYFHLLPGVEKTVRIFRDDHHVKKTRGYVGAVNLRDDIRIKVSAD
;
A
#
# COMPACT_ATOMS: atom_id res chain seq x y z
N MET A 1 22.90 0.96 17.66
CA MET A 1 21.94 0.59 16.58
C MET A 1 22.27 -0.81 16.08
N PHE A 2 21.35 -1.78 16.14
CA PHE A 2 21.67 -3.20 15.90
C PHE A 2 20.66 -3.86 14.94
N ALA A 3 21.15 -4.65 14.00
CA ALA A 3 20.33 -5.41 13.05
C ALA A 3 21.03 -6.72 12.66
N ASN A 4 20.27 -7.79 12.51
CA ASN A 4 20.71 -9.15 12.19
C ASN A 4 21.43 -9.84 13.34
N MET A 5 22.71 -10.19 13.26
CA MET A 5 23.31 -11.04 14.30
C MET A 5 24.80 -10.77 14.57
N ASP A 6 25.26 -11.36 15.68
CA ASP A 6 26.66 -11.54 16.10
C ASP A 6 27.42 -10.26 16.50
N TYR A 7 26.89 -9.54 17.48
CA TYR A 7 27.57 -8.41 18.12
C TYR A 7 28.40 -8.89 19.33
N PRO A 8 29.66 -8.46 19.49
CA PRO A 8 30.54 -8.90 20.57
C PRO A 8 30.23 -8.17 21.89
N VAL A 9 29.00 -8.29 22.38
CA VAL A 9 28.51 -7.55 23.57
C VAL A 9 29.17 -7.95 24.89
N GLU A 10 29.90 -9.07 24.91
CA GLU A 10 30.69 -9.55 26.05
C GLU A 10 32.10 -8.96 26.09
N ASP A 11 32.60 -8.41 24.97
CA ASP A 11 33.86 -7.67 24.95
C ASP A 11 33.70 -6.36 25.74
N GLU A 12 34.55 -6.15 26.74
CA GLU A 12 34.39 -5.03 27.69
C GLU A 12 34.46 -3.67 27.01
N ASP A 13 35.36 -3.50 26.03
CA ASP A 13 35.54 -2.24 25.30
C ASP A 13 34.32 -1.97 24.39
N PHE A 14 33.86 -2.99 23.67
CA PHE A 14 32.65 -2.87 22.86
C PHE A 14 31.41 -2.58 23.72
N ASN A 15 31.23 -3.30 24.83
CA ASN A 15 30.13 -3.11 25.76
C ASN A 15 30.11 -1.69 26.33
N ALA A 16 31.26 -1.19 26.78
CA ALA A 16 31.40 0.18 27.28
C ALA A 16 31.04 1.22 26.20
N SER A 17 31.46 0.97 24.95
CA SER A 17 31.15 1.83 23.81
C SER A 17 29.65 1.89 23.53
N ILE A 18 28.97 0.74 23.43
CA ILE A 18 27.53 0.70 23.11
C ILE A 18 26.65 1.21 24.27
N ILE A 19 27.06 1.05 25.52
CA ILE A 19 26.40 1.68 26.68
C ILE A 19 26.51 3.20 26.59
N SER A 20 27.70 3.71 26.24
CA SER A 20 27.92 5.15 26.03
C SER A 20 27.03 5.69 24.90
N GLU A 21 26.99 5.01 23.75
CA GLU A 21 26.11 5.35 22.63
C GLU A 21 24.64 5.38 23.06
N ALA A 22 24.17 4.32 23.73
CA ALA A 22 22.78 4.20 24.17
C ALA A 22 22.39 5.36 25.10
N ARG A 23 23.23 5.69 26.09
CA ARG A 23 22.99 6.83 27.00
C ARG A 23 22.91 8.16 26.26
N GLN A 24 23.82 8.41 25.32
CA GLN A 24 23.81 9.63 24.52
C GLN A 24 22.54 9.74 23.66
N LEU A 25 22.15 8.64 23.01
CA LEU A 25 20.94 8.57 22.19
C LEU A 25 19.68 8.82 23.03
N LEU A 26 19.50 8.08 24.13
CA LEU A 26 18.36 8.23 25.02
C LEU A 26 18.28 9.65 25.60
N THR A 27 19.41 10.22 26.03
CA THR A 27 19.48 11.60 26.52
C THR A 27 19.04 12.61 25.46
N ARG A 28 19.41 12.39 24.20
CA ARG A 28 18.98 13.23 23.07
C ARG A 28 17.49 13.08 22.80
N LEU A 29 16.97 11.84 22.85
CA LEU A 29 15.60 11.51 22.48
C LEU A 29 14.55 11.89 23.54
N ARG A 30 14.92 12.07 24.82
CA ARG A 30 14.00 12.37 25.94
C ARG A 30 13.12 13.59 25.83
N LYS A 31 13.39 14.47 24.87
CA LYS A 31 12.60 15.69 24.63
C LYS A 31 11.50 15.48 23.59
N HIS A 32 11.43 14.31 22.96
CA HIS A 32 10.56 14.06 21.82
C HIS A 32 9.39 13.15 22.19
N VAL A 33 8.19 13.71 22.23
CA VAL A 33 6.93 12.96 22.49
C VAL A 33 6.58 11.95 21.40
N SER A 34 7.18 12.07 20.22
CA SER A 34 7.01 11.12 19.12
C SER A 34 7.73 9.79 19.34
N VAL A 35 8.59 9.68 20.36
CA VAL A 35 9.26 8.42 20.71
C VAL A 35 8.34 7.63 21.64
N THR A 36 7.66 6.64 21.07
CA THR A 36 6.61 5.86 21.76
C THR A 36 7.03 4.45 22.13
N ILE A 37 8.08 3.90 21.49
CA ILE A 37 8.61 2.55 21.76
C ILE A 37 10.13 2.58 21.54
N TYR A 38 10.88 1.84 22.36
CA TYR A 38 12.27 1.47 22.07
C TYR A 38 12.36 -0.02 21.72
N CYS A 39 13.24 -0.35 20.78
CA CYS A 39 13.55 -1.73 20.46
C CYS A 39 15.07 -1.93 20.51
N GLY A 40 15.52 -3.05 21.05
CA GLY A 40 16.94 -3.35 21.21
C GLY A 40 17.65 -3.59 19.88
N ASN A 41 17.02 -4.32 18.96
CA ASN A 41 17.58 -4.71 17.68
C ASN A 41 16.49 -5.10 16.65
N SER A 42 16.89 -5.23 15.39
CA SER A 42 16.09 -5.92 14.36
C SER A 42 16.66 -7.31 14.09
N GLU A 43 15.80 -8.32 14.08
CA GLU A 43 16.00 -9.72 13.67
C GLU A 43 17.05 -10.57 14.41
N VAL A 44 17.62 -10.12 15.54
CA VAL A 44 18.59 -10.96 16.30
C VAL A 44 17.95 -12.24 16.81
N GLU A 45 16.80 -12.13 17.49
CA GLU A 45 16.09 -13.31 18.00
C GLU A 45 15.58 -14.21 16.85
N GLN A 46 15.13 -13.59 15.75
CA GLN A 46 14.66 -14.30 14.56
C GLN A 46 15.77 -15.12 13.90
N GLN A 47 16.94 -14.54 13.68
CA GLN A 47 18.04 -15.24 13.01
C GLN A 47 18.55 -16.41 13.84
N VAL A 48 18.71 -16.22 15.14
CA VAL A 48 19.08 -17.32 16.05
C VAL A 48 18.07 -18.46 15.98
N ALA A 49 16.77 -18.14 16.05
CA ALA A 49 15.71 -19.15 15.95
C ALA A 49 15.70 -19.86 14.59
N MET A 50 15.81 -19.12 13.48
CA MET A 50 15.80 -19.68 12.12
C MET A 50 17.06 -20.49 11.79
N LEU A 51 18.19 -20.21 12.43
CA LEU A 51 19.41 -21.02 12.35
C LEU A 51 19.36 -22.28 13.23
N GLY A 52 18.28 -22.47 14.00
CA GLY A 52 18.13 -23.61 14.91
C GLY A 52 19.06 -23.54 16.11
N MET A 53 19.50 -22.34 16.49
CA MET A 53 20.39 -22.11 17.62
C MET A 53 19.59 -21.91 18.93
N PRO A 54 20.20 -22.13 20.11
CA PRO A 54 19.56 -21.85 21.40
C PRO A 54 19.14 -20.38 21.53
N ALA A 55 17.91 -20.14 22.00
CA ALA A 55 17.29 -18.81 22.06
C ALA A 55 18.08 -17.81 22.93
N GLU A 56 18.84 -18.30 23.91
CA GLU A 56 19.66 -17.47 24.81
C GLU A 56 20.73 -16.67 24.06
N ILE A 57 21.19 -17.16 22.90
CA ILE A 57 22.14 -16.46 22.04
C ILE A 57 21.51 -15.18 21.48
N GLY A 58 20.23 -15.24 21.10
CA GLY A 58 19.48 -14.11 20.55
C GLY A 58 18.98 -13.12 21.60
N SER A 59 18.89 -13.57 22.86
CA SER A 59 18.40 -12.79 24.00
C SER A 59 19.49 -12.56 25.06
N ASN A 60 20.66 -12.10 24.63
CA ASN A 60 21.80 -11.84 25.51
C ASN A 60 21.49 -10.75 26.57
N ASP A 61 22.31 -10.67 27.62
CA ASP A 61 22.08 -9.78 28.77
C ASP A 61 22.08 -8.29 28.39
N PHE A 62 22.83 -7.90 27.35
CA PHE A 62 22.84 -6.52 26.88
C PHE A 62 21.46 -6.07 26.41
N PHE A 63 20.83 -6.83 25.49
CA PHE A 63 19.49 -6.48 24.98
C PHE A 63 18.40 -6.73 26.03
N ARG A 64 18.49 -7.83 26.79
CA ARG A 64 17.44 -8.22 27.73
C ARG A 64 17.41 -7.35 28.98
N SER A 65 18.57 -6.98 29.50
CA SER A 65 18.71 -6.36 30.82
C SER A 65 19.30 -4.95 30.74
N GLN A 66 20.49 -4.80 30.15
CA GLN A 66 21.26 -3.56 30.26
C GLN A 66 20.60 -2.41 29.49
N LEU A 67 20.28 -2.63 28.21
CA LEU A 67 19.63 -1.62 27.37
C LEU A 67 18.20 -1.33 27.85
N ALA A 68 17.46 -2.37 28.24
CA ALA A 68 16.14 -2.22 28.86
C ALA A 68 16.17 -1.34 30.11
N ALA A 69 17.16 -1.53 30.99
CA ALA A 69 17.34 -0.72 32.19
C ALA A 69 17.69 0.73 31.85
N LEU A 70 18.57 0.97 30.88
CA LEU A 70 18.91 2.33 30.42
C LEU A 70 17.68 3.05 29.84
N CYS A 71 16.89 2.37 29.01
CA CYS A 71 15.63 2.91 28.49
C CYS A 71 14.68 3.29 29.63
N ARG A 72 14.50 2.41 30.63
CA ARG A 72 13.61 2.65 31.78
C ARG A 72 14.10 3.78 32.69
N GLU A 73 15.41 3.90 32.90
CA GLU A 73 16.01 4.98 33.70
C GLU A 73 15.75 6.35 33.08
N GLN A 74 15.92 6.47 31.76
CA GLN A 74 15.79 7.74 31.06
C GLN A 74 14.34 8.05 30.65
N HIS A 75 13.54 7.03 30.32
CA HIS A 75 12.19 7.12 29.76
C HIS A 75 11.26 6.06 30.39
N PRO A 76 10.87 6.18 31.67
CA PRO A 76 10.12 5.13 32.37
C PRO A 76 8.72 4.85 31.80
N ALA A 77 8.15 5.80 31.03
CA ALA A 77 6.83 5.66 30.40
C ALA A 77 6.87 5.07 28.98
N VAL A 78 8.06 4.88 28.39
CA VAL A 78 8.21 4.35 27.03
C VAL A 78 8.49 2.85 27.11
N PRO A 79 7.64 1.97 26.53
CA PRO A 79 7.87 0.54 26.51
C PRO A 79 9.15 0.18 25.73
N TYR A 80 9.73 -0.96 26.09
CA TYR A 80 10.94 -1.51 25.47
C TYR A 80 10.67 -2.94 24.97
N LEU A 81 11.07 -3.21 23.73
CA LEU A 81 11.09 -4.54 23.11
C LEU A 81 12.55 -5.01 23.00
N THR A 82 12.82 -6.28 23.28
CA THR A 82 14.18 -6.83 23.18
C THR A 82 14.65 -6.91 21.73
N SER A 83 13.78 -7.36 20.84
CA SER A 83 14.00 -7.56 19.40
C SER A 83 12.71 -7.28 18.63
N THR A 84 12.82 -6.92 17.35
CA THR A 84 11.73 -7.10 16.39
C THR A 84 12.21 -8.03 15.28
N PRO A 85 11.58 -9.21 15.12
CA PRO A 85 10.43 -9.69 15.87
C PRO A 85 10.78 -10.28 17.24
N SER A 86 9.79 -10.43 18.12
CA SER A 86 9.91 -11.04 19.46
C SER A 86 8.56 -11.51 20.03
N GLY A 87 8.62 -12.45 20.97
CA GLY A 87 7.45 -13.07 21.62
C GLY A 87 7.04 -14.41 20.98
N GLY A 88 5.98 -15.00 21.52
CA GLY A 88 5.48 -16.31 21.09
C GLY A 88 6.42 -17.48 21.35
N ASP A 89 6.06 -18.66 20.81
CA ASP A 89 6.90 -19.86 20.86
C ASP A 89 8.17 -19.70 20.01
N LEU A 90 8.04 -19.04 18.85
CA LEU A 90 9.13 -18.62 17.99
C LEU A 90 8.87 -17.17 17.56
N PRO A 91 9.91 -16.32 17.50
CA PRO A 91 9.74 -14.88 17.29
C PRO A 91 9.08 -14.52 15.96
N PHE A 92 9.18 -15.39 14.94
CA PHE A 92 8.57 -15.18 13.62
C PHE A 92 7.19 -15.82 13.46
N HIS A 93 6.62 -16.41 14.52
CA HIS A 93 5.22 -16.82 14.51
C HIS A 93 4.33 -15.59 14.51
N THR A 94 3.35 -15.56 13.62
CA THR A 94 2.63 -14.31 13.30
C THR A 94 1.44 -14.04 14.22
N ASP A 95 0.90 -15.08 14.84
CA ASP A 95 -0.29 -15.06 15.69
C ASP A 95 -0.01 -14.67 17.15
N GLU A 96 1.25 -14.41 17.50
CA GLU A 96 1.68 -13.94 18.81
C GLU A 96 2.77 -12.86 18.71
N GLY A 97 2.88 -12.01 19.73
CA GLY A 97 3.95 -11.02 19.83
C GLY A 97 3.98 -9.97 18.71
N VAL A 98 5.19 -9.49 18.38
CA VAL A 98 5.46 -8.59 17.26
C VAL A 98 6.29 -9.36 16.22
N THR A 99 5.83 -9.40 14.97
CA THR A 99 6.38 -10.31 13.94
C THR A 99 6.67 -9.60 12.63
N HIS A 100 7.70 -9.99 11.89
CA HIS A 100 7.87 -9.49 10.51
C HIS A 100 6.98 -10.32 9.56
N TYR A 101 6.01 -9.69 8.89
CA TYR A 101 5.10 -10.37 7.98
C TYR A 101 5.49 -10.17 6.51
N TYR A 102 6.12 -11.19 5.93
CA TYR A 102 6.46 -11.24 4.50
C TYR A 102 5.71 -12.34 3.74
N GLY A 103 4.63 -12.88 4.32
CA GLY A 103 3.79 -13.91 3.70
C GLY A 103 3.31 -13.47 2.33
N VAL A 104 2.49 -12.41 2.30
CA VAL A 104 2.25 -11.64 1.08
C VAL A 104 3.45 -10.73 0.82
N GLY A 105 4.02 -10.81 -0.38
CA GLY A 105 5.32 -10.23 -0.71
C GLY A 105 6.37 -11.34 -0.87
N ALA A 106 7.44 -11.32 -0.08
CA ALA A 106 8.61 -12.17 -0.29
C ALA A 106 8.31 -13.68 -0.38
N TYR A 107 7.37 -14.19 0.43
CA TYR A 107 7.00 -15.61 0.42
C TYR A 107 5.91 -15.97 -0.60
N ARG A 108 5.43 -15.01 -1.40
CA ARG A 108 4.49 -15.22 -2.51
C ARG A 108 3.19 -15.93 -2.10
N LEU A 109 2.73 -15.74 -0.85
CA LEU A 109 1.43 -16.24 -0.42
C LEU A 109 0.31 -15.40 -1.03
N PRO A 110 -0.86 -16.00 -1.34
CA PRO A 110 -1.99 -15.26 -1.85
C PRO A 110 -2.60 -14.36 -0.77
N VAL A 111 -3.25 -13.28 -1.20
CA VAL A 111 -3.90 -12.32 -0.29
C VAL A 111 -4.99 -12.99 0.57
N SER A 112 -5.65 -14.01 0.05
CA SER A 112 -6.66 -14.79 0.79
C SER A 112 -6.14 -15.43 2.08
N ASP A 113 -4.83 -15.65 2.19
CA ASP A 113 -4.23 -16.35 3.33
C ASP A 113 -3.92 -15.39 4.49
N VAL A 114 -3.94 -14.07 4.26
CA VAL A 114 -3.62 -13.04 5.26
C VAL A 114 -4.37 -13.27 6.58
N ARG A 115 -5.67 -13.58 6.51
CA ARG A 115 -6.50 -13.81 7.69
C ARG A 115 -6.14 -15.07 8.48
N GLN A 116 -5.57 -16.08 7.82
CA GLN A 116 -5.15 -17.33 8.47
C GLN A 116 -3.91 -17.14 9.36
N HIS A 117 -3.08 -16.14 9.04
CA HIS A 117 -1.86 -15.85 9.79
C HIS A 117 -2.11 -15.09 11.10
N GLN A 118 -3.32 -14.54 11.30
CA GLN A 118 -3.73 -13.89 12.55
C GLN A 118 -2.71 -12.87 13.10
N VAL A 119 -2.04 -12.14 12.20
CA VAL A 119 -0.99 -11.16 12.51
C VAL A 119 -1.45 -10.25 13.65
N LYS A 120 -0.70 -10.17 14.75
CA LYS A 120 -1.02 -9.28 15.88
C LYS A 120 -0.49 -7.87 15.66
N PHE A 121 0.79 -7.74 15.35
CA PHE A 121 1.42 -6.48 14.97
C PHE A 121 2.66 -6.74 14.12
N SER A 122 2.82 -6.00 13.03
CA SER A 122 3.94 -6.18 12.10
C SER A 122 4.82 -4.94 11.97
N PRO A 123 5.99 -4.85 12.66
CA PRO A 123 6.86 -3.68 12.55
C PRO A 123 7.63 -3.62 11.22
N GLU A 124 7.68 -4.72 10.48
CA GLU A 124 8.10 -4.78 9.08
C GLU A 124 7.16 -5.70 8.32
N SER A 125 6.73 -5.32 7.11
CA SER A 125 5.81 -6.12 6.33
C SER A 125 5.82 -5.80 4.83
N LEU A 126 5.26 -6.71 4.02
CA LEU A 126 4.91 -6.46 2.62
C LEU A 126 6.12 -6.00 1.79
N GLY A 127 7.18 -6.80 1.77
CA GLY A 127 8.34 -6.54 0.92
C GLY A 127 8.01 -6.73 -0.56
N PHE A 128 7.97 -5.62 -1.33
CA PHE A 128 7.75 -5.60 -2.78
C PHE A 128 8.79 -4.74 -3.50
N SER A 129 9.12 -5.07 -4.75
CA SER A 129 9.86 -4.16 -5.64
C SER A 129 8.89 -3.13 -6.23
N ASN A 130 8.82 -1.95 -5.62
CA ASN A 130 7.94 -0.87 -6.01
C ASN A 130 8.56 -0.05 -7.14
N MET A 131 7.85 0.09 -8.27
CA MET A 131 8.35 0.83 -9.43
C MET A 131 8.58 2.31 -9.11
N PRO A 132 9.74 2.90 -9.50
CA PRO A 132 9.96 4.33 -9.37
C PRO A 132 9.04 5.11 -10.31
N VAL A 133 8.71 6.35 -9.94
CA VAL A 133 7.88 7.22 -10.77
C VAL A 133 8.52 7.46 -12.14
N THR A 134 7.71 7.75 -13.17
CA THR A 134 8.14 7.92 -14.56
C THR A 134 9.38 8.80 -14.72
N GLN A 135 9.44 9.94 -14.02
CA GLN A 135 10.59 10.85 -14.08
C GLN A 135 11.89 10.18 -13.63
N THR A 136 11.89 9.56 -12.45
CA THR A 136 13.05 8.84 -11.90
C THR A 136 13.41 7.63 -12.76
N ARG A 137 12.40 6.88 -13.21
CA ARG A 137 12.54 5.70 -14.06
C ARG A 137 13.22 6.03 -15.39
N ASN A 138 12.73 7.04 -16.11
CA ASN A 138 13.24 7.40 -17.42
C ASN A 138 14.62 8.08 -17.29
N GLY A 139 14.86 8.81 -16.18
CA GLY A 139 16.16 9.40 -15.86
C GLY A 139 17.30 8.37 -15.77
N LEU A 140 17.02 7.14 -15.34
CA LEU A 140 17.99 6.04 -15.31
C LEU A 140 18.51 5.63 -16.71
N PHE A 141 17.77 5.95 -17.77
CA PHE A 141 18.04 5.53 -19.15
C PHE A 141 18.01 6.72 -20.13
N ASP A 142 18.51 7.87 -19.70
CA ASP A 142 18.64 9.08 -20.54
C ASP A 142 17.32 9.52 -21.19
N GLY A 143 16.21 9.40 -20.44
CA GLY A 143 14.87 9.76 -20.88
C GLY A 143 14.14 8.68 -21.68
N LYS A 144 14.74 7.50 -21.89
CA LYS A 144 14.13 6.38 -22.60
C LYS A 144 13.33 5.48 -21.66
N ILE A 145 12.36 4.76 -22.22
CA ILE A 145 11.65 3.70 -21.51
C ILE A 145 12.68 2.65 -21.04
N PRO A 146 12.67 2.26 -19.77
CA PRO A 146 13.67 1.34 -19.24
C PRO A 146 13.52 -0.06 -19.83
N VAL A 147 14.65 -0.73 -19.93
CA VAL A 147 14.74 -2.16 -20.24
C VAL A 147 15.07 -2.87 -18.94
N ILE A 148 14.08 -3.50 -18.31
CA ILE A 148 14.22 -3.95 -16.92
C ILE A 148 15.15 -5.16 -16.72
N HIS A 149 15.48 -5.90 -17.79
CA HIS A 149 16.53 -6.92 -17.70
C HIS A 149 17.96 -6.34 -17.79
N HIS A 150 18.09 -5.04 -18.06
CA HIS A 150 19.39 -4.38 -18.18
C HIS A 150 20.13 -4.41 -16.83
N PRO A 151 21.46 -4.70 -16.78
CA PRO A 151 22.20 -4.80 -15.53
C PRO A 151 22.06 -3.58 -14.60
N LYS A 152 22.07 -2.36 -15.17
CA LYS A 152 21.83 -1.11 -14.41
C LYS A 152 20.49 -1.10 -13.64
N TRP A 153 19.44 -1.71 -14.20
CA TRP A 153 18.16 -1.84 -13.50
C TRP A 153 18.27 -2.85 -12.38
N LYS A 154 18.74 -4.07 -12.70
CA LYS A 154 18.84 -5.18 -11.73
C LYS A 154 19.85 -4.92 -10.60
N GLU A 155 20.78 -4.00 -10.76
CA GLU A 155 21.67 -3.53 -9.67
C GLU A 155 20.88 -2.85 -8.53
N ARG A 156 19.70 -2.29 -8.84
CA ARG A 156 18.87 -1.52 -7.90
C ARG A 156 17.56 -2.22 -7.53
N VAL A 157 17.35 -3.43 -8.05
CA VAL A 157 16.26 -4.31 -7.60
C VAL A 157 16.74 -5.07 -6.36
N PRO A 158 16.01 -5.00 -5.23
CA PRO A 158 16.42 -5.70 -4.02
C PRO A 158 16.41 -7.22 -4.18
N ARG A 159 17.30 -7.91 -3.46
CA ARG A 159 17.41 -9.38 -3.45
C ARG A 159 18.13 -9.85 -2.20
N ASP A 160 17.88 -11.11 -1.83
CA ASP A 160 18.65 -11.76 -0.77
C ASP A 160 20.00 -12.26 -1.29
N SER A 161 20.97 -12.36 -0.38
CA SER A 161 22.30 -12.84 -0.72
C SER A 161 22.24 -14.31 -1.19
N GLY A 162 22.71 -14.56 -2.41
CA GLY A 162 22.70 -15.90 -3.01
C GLY A 162 21.37 -16.35 -3.59
N ALA A 163 20.31 -15.54 -3.53
CA ALA A 163 19.04 -15.86 -4.18
C ALA A 163 19.18 -15.81 -5.72
N GLY A 164 18.60 -16.82 -6.39
CA GLY A 164 18.48 -16.87 -7.85
C GLY A 164 17.32 -16.03 -8.40
N TRP A 165 16.63 -15.30 -7.53
CA TRP A 165 15.48 -14.44 -7.81
C TRP A 165 15.67 -13.08 -7.12
N ASP A 166 14.90 -12.09 -7.52
CA ASP A 166 14.85 -10.78 -6.87
C ASP A 166 13.41 -10.29 -6.62
N PHE A 167 13.25 -9.15 -5.95
CA PHE A 167 11.92 -8.64 -5.57
C PHE A 167 11.07 -8.20 -6.79
N GLU A 168 11.64 -8.07 -7.98
CA GLU A 168 10.87 -7.91 -9.22
C GLU A 168 10.20 -9.22 -9.63
N ASP A 169 10.84 -10.38 -9.45
CA ASP A 169 10.19 -11.68 -9.66
C ASP A 169 9.02 -11.89 -8.67
N ILE A 170 9.13 -11.33 -7.46
CA ILE A 170 8.01 -11.27 -6.50
C ILE A 170 6.87 -10.40 -7.06
N ARG A 171 7.16 -9.19 -7.54
CA ARG A 171 6.14 -8.32 -8.16
C ARG A 171 5.45 -9.01 -9.34
N ASP A 172 6.23 -9.62 -10.22
CA ASP A 172 5.74 -10.30 -11.42
C ASP A 172 4.87 -11.52 -11.08
N HIS A 173 5.15 -12.21 -9.97
CA HIS A 173 4.26 -13.27 -9.46
C HIS A 173 2.84 -12.75 -9.18
N TYR A 174 2.71 -11.62 -8.48
CA TYR A 174 1.40 -11.03 -8.19
C TYR A 174 0.74 -10.41 -9.42
N LEU A 175 1.54 -9.87 -10.35
CA LEU A 175 1.05 -9.37 -11.64
C LEU A 175 0.44 -10.49 -12.48
N ALA A 176 1.10 -11.66 -12.51
CA ALA A 176 0.58 -12.84 -13.19
C ALA A 176 -0.71 -13.37 -12.56
N GLN A 177 -0.78 -13.44 -11.22
CA GLN A 177 -1.97 -13.89 -10.50
C GLN A 177 -3.15 -12.94 -10.67
N ARG A 178 -2.92 -11.63 -10.48
CA ARG A 178 -4.00 -10.64 -10.43
C ARG A 178 -4.61 -10.31 -11.79
N PHE A 179 -3.78 -10.33 -12.85
CA PHE A 179 -4.19 -9.94 -14.19
C PHE A 179 -4.21 -11.12 -15.17
N SER A 180 -3.97 -12.36 -14.70
CA SER A 180 -4.01 -13.59 -15.50
C SER A 180 -3.14 -13.51 -16.77
N ILE A 181 -1.98 -12.87 -16.65
CA ILE A 181 -1.03 -12.63 -17.75
C ILE A 181 0.31 -13.32 -17.51
N ASP A 182 1.09 -13.48 -18.58
CA ASP A 182 2.51 -13.84 -18.51
C ASP A 182 3.34 -12.54 -18.52
N PRO A 183 4.00 -12.16 -17.41
CA PRO A 183 4.78 -10.93 -17.31
C PRO A 183 5.95 -10.87 -18.30
N VAL A 184 6.59 -12.01 -18.58
CA VAL A 184 7.76 -12.09 -19.47
C VAL A 184 7.32 -11.88 -20.91
N ARG A 185 6.22 -12.54 -21.29
CA ARG A 185 5.61 -12.35 -22.61
C ARG A 185 5.13 -10.92 -22.79
N LEU A 186 4.39 -10.37 -21.83
CA LEU A 186 3.86 -9.01 -21.92
C LEU A 186 4.99 -7.99 -22.05
N ARG A 187 6.04 -8.11 -21.24
CA ARG A 187 7.23 -7.25 -21.33
C ARG A 187 7.88 -7.26 -22.72
N SER A 188 7.80 -8.38 -23.44
CA SER A 188 8.38 -8.55 -24.77
C SER A 188 7.48 -7.99 -25.88
N GLU A 189 6.16 -8.16 -25.75
CA GLU A 189 5.16 -7.73 -26.74
C GLU A 189 4.76 -6.26 -26.57
N ASP A 190 4.61 -5.80 -25.32
CA ASP A 190 4.22 -4.45 -24.93
C ASP A 190 4.84 -4.06 -23.58
N ASN A 191 6.11 -3.62 -23.63
CA ASN A 191 6.83 -3.18 -22.44
C ASN A 191 6.18 -1.97 -21.75
N ALA A 192 5.47 -1.10 -22.48
CA ALA A 192 4.83 0.07 -21.89
C ALA A 192 3.66 -0.36 -21.00
N PHE A 193 2.82 -1.29 -21.49
CA PHE A 193 1.72 -1.84 -20.70
C PHE A 193 2.21 -2.69 -19.52
N TYR A 194 3.28 -3.48 -19.70
CA TYR A 194 3.94 -4.17 -18.58
C TYR A 194 4.35 -3.19 -17.46
N LEU A 195 4.96 -2.06 -17.82
CA LEU A 195 5.38 -1.05 -16.84
C LEU A 195 4.19 -0.39 -16.14
N ALA A 196 3.11 -0.08 -16.86
CA ALA A 196 1.89 0.49 -16.28
C ALA A 196 1.25 -0.45 -15.25
N LEU A 197 1.15 -1.75 -15.55
CA LEU A 197 0.66 -2.75 -14.59
C LEU A 197 1.62 -2.95 -13.41
N SER A 198 2.93 -2.95 -13.69
CA SER A 198 3.97 -3.09 -12.66
C SER A 198 3.99 -1.92 -11.68
N GLU A 199 3.62 -0.71 -12.11
CA GLU A 199 3.50 0.45 -11.24
C GLU A 199 2.44 0.24 -10.16
N ILE A 200 1.28 -0.28 -10.53
CA ILE A 200 0.10 -0.33 -9.65
C ILE A 200 0.00 -1.60 -8.81
N ILE A 201 0.56 -2.72 -9.28
CA ILE A 201 0.26 -4.04 -8.70
C ILE A 201 0.64 -4.17 -7.22
N SER A 202 1.77 -3.61 -6.79
CA SER A 202 2.13 -3.66 -5.37
C SER A 202 1.17 -2.82 -4.52
N GLY A 203 0.71 -1.67 -5.02
CA GLY A 203 -0.33 -0.86 -4.38
C GLY A 203 -1.66 -1.59 -4.25
N GLU A 204 -2.12 -2.26 -5.31
CA GLU A 204 -3.32 -3.11 -5.32
C GLU A 204 -3.24 -4.19 -4.24
N VAL A 205 -2.15 -4.96 -4.23
CA VAL A 205 -1.97 -6.07 -3.29
C VAL A 205 -1.87 -5.56 -1.86
N MET A 206 -1.06 -4.53 -1.60
CA MET A 206 -0.94 -3.97 -0.25
C MET A 206 -2.27 -3.38 0.26
N ALA A 207 -3.04 -2.72 -0.60
CA ALA A 207 -4.35 -2.20 -0.22
C ALA A 207 -5.32 -3.32 0.17
N GLN A 208 -5.29 -4.47 -0.51
CA GLN A 208 -6.10 -5.63 -0.13
C GLN A 208 -5.62 -6.28 1.17
N VAL A 209 -4.31 -6.34 1.43
CA VAL A 209 -3.81 -6.81 2.74
C VAL A 209 -4.27 -5.89 3.87
N TYR A 210 -4.20 -4.56 3.68
CA TYR A 210 -4.72 -3.62 4.67
C TYR A 210 -6.25 -3.69 4.80
N ALA A 211 -6.99 -4.05 3.75
CA ALA A 211 -8.42 -4.33 3.86
C ALA A 211 -8.70 -5.52 4.79
N GLU A 212 -7.90 -6.59 4.71
CA GLU A 212 -7.97 -7.73 5.64
C GLU A 212 -7.55 -7.31 7.06
N TRP A 213 -6.41 -6.64 7.23
CA TRP A 213 -5.91 -6.25 8.56
C TRP A 213 -6.77 -5.22 9.28
N ARG A 214 -7.47 -4.35 8.54
CA ARG A 214 -8.41 -3.34 9.08
C ARG A 214 -9.87 -3.81 8.98
N SER A 215 -10.11 -5.10 8.71
CA SER A 215 -11.47 -5.65 8.68
C SER A 215 -12.00 -5.88 10.08
N LYS A 216 -13.33 -5.94 10.22
CA LYS A 216 -14.01 -6.17 11.53
C LYS A 216 -13.59 -7.46 12.23
N GLN A 217 -13.13 -8.46 11.47
CA GLN A 217 -12.76 -9.79 11.98
C GLN A 217 -11.26 -9.95 12.25
N SER A 218 -10.47 -8.94 11.91
CA SER A 218 -9.02 -8.94 12.10
C SER A 218 -8.65 -8.82 13.59
N CYS A 219 -7.56 -9.46 13.97
CA CYS A 219 -6.88 -9.23 15.25
C CYS A 219 -5.59 -8.41 15.09
N CYS A 220 -5.31 -7.89 13.90
CA CYS A 220 -4.14 -7.05 13.63
C CYS A 220 -4.34 -5.66 14.21
N ALA A 221 -3.50 -5.30 15.18
CA ALA A 221 -3.50 -4.01 15.84
C ALA A 221 -2.56 -2.99 15.16
N GLY A 222 -1.81 -3.38 14.13
CA GLY A 222 -0.98 -2.48 13.36
C GLY A 222 0.03 -3.19 12.47
N ALA A 223 0.39 -2.54 11.37
CA ALA A 223 1.41 -3.02 10.45
C ALA A 223 2.14 -1.84 9.80
N LEU A 224 3.46 -1.92 9.73
CA LEU A 224 4.35 -0.96 9.10
C LEU A 224 4.91 -1.57 7.82
N VAL A 225 4.88 -0.81 6.72
CA VAL A 225 5.39 -1.27 5.42
C VAL A 225 6.91 -1.17 5.34
N TRP A 226 7.52 -2.17 4.72
CA TRP A 226 8.90 -2.13 4.28
C TRP A 226 8.94 -1.63 2.82
N PHE A 227 9.36 -0.39 2.54
CA PHE A 227 9.99 0.62 3.40
C PHE A 227 9.52 2.04 3.02
N LEU A 228 9.85 3.07 3.81
CA LEU A 228 9.39 4.45 3.54
C LEU A 228 9.95 5.03 2.24
N LYS A 229 11.28 5.03 2.07
CA LYS A 229 11.96 5.73 0.97
C LYS A 229 13.12 4.90 0.41
N ASP A 230 13.26 4.88 -0.92
CA ASP A 230 14.45 4.31 -1.56
C ASP A 230 15.72 5.12 -1.30
N LEU A 231 16.84 4.42 -1.18
CA LEU A 231 18.17 5.04 -1.04
C LEU A 231 18.82 5.37 -2.40
N TRP A 232 18.42 4.67 -3.46
CA TRP A 232 18.96 4.86 -4.81
C TRP A 232 17.83 4.83 -5.85
N PRO A 233 18.02 5.51 -7.00
CA PRO A 233 17.07 5.42 -8.10
C PRO A 233 16.95 3.97 -8.60
N GLY A 234 15.74 3.41 -8.59
CA GLY A 234 15.47 2.04 -9.02
C GLY A 234 14.13 1.51 -8.50
N ALA A 235 13.84 0.24 -8.75
CA ALA A 235 12.65 -0.43 -8.21
C ALA A 235 12.94 -1.05 -6.84
N GLY A 236 13.21 -0.18 -5.86
CA GLY A 236 13.43 -0.57 -4.47
C GLY A 236 12.15 -0.83 -3.68
N TRP A 237 12.28 -1.10 -2.37
CA TRP A 237 11.16 -1.34 -1.47
C TRP A 237 10.40 -0.08 -1.06
N GLY A 238 11.00 1.11 -1.24
CA GLY A 238 10.42 2.38 -0.82
C GLY A 238 9.05 2.62 -1.43
N VAL A 239 8.10 3.13 -0.64
CA VAL A 239 6.84 3.69 -1.16
C VAL A 239 7.03 5.10 -1.73
N ILE A 240 8.10 5.77 -1.31
CA ILE A 240 8.64 7.00 -1.88
C ILE A 240 9.95 6.65 -2.61
N ASP A 241 10.18 7.24 -3.78
CA ASP A 241 11.42 7.01 -4.52
C ASP A 241 12.63 7.78 -3.93
N SER A 242 13.81 7.60 -4.52
CA SER A 242 15.04 8.25 -4.04
C SER A 242 15.03 9.77 -4.10
N HIS A 243 14.25 10.35 -5.01
CA HIS A 243 14.11 11.80 -5.16
C HIS A 243 13.06 12.40 -4.22
N GLY A 244 12.32 11.56 -3.48
CA GLY A 244 11.26 12.01 -2.58
C GLY A 244 9.88 12.04 -3.22
N LEU A 245 9.72 11.47 -4.42
CA LEU A 245 8.46 11.46 -5.14
C LEU A 245 7.61 10.24 -4.72
N PRO A 246 6.31 10.42 -4.43
CA PRO A 246 5.42 9.33 -4.06
C PRO A 246 5.20 8.38 -5.24
N LYS A 247 5.47 7.08 -5.05
CA LYS A 247 5.18 6.05 -6.05
C LYS A 247 3.69 5.68 -6.02
N ALA A 248 3.20 4.91 -6.99
CA ALA A 248 1.80 4.50 -7.03
C ALA A 248 1.32 3.86 -5.72
N VAL A 249 2.12 2.94 -5.14
CA VAL A 249 1.84 2.29 -3.85
C VAL A 249 1.60 3.27 -2.70
N TYR A 250 2.26 4.44 -2.68
CA TYR A 250 2.02 5.47 -1.68
C TYR A 250 0.56 5.93 -1.71
N TYR A 251 -0.01 6.15 -2.89
CA TYR A 251 -1.37 6.64 -3.04
C TYR A 251 -2.41 5.59 -2.67
N TYR A 252 -2.16 4.32 -2.99
CA TYR A 252 -2.99 3.20 -2.52
C TYR A 252 -3.01 3.12 -0.99
N LEU A 253 -1.84 3.14 -0.36
CA LEU A 253 -1.72 3.10 1.10
C LEU A 253 -2.29 4.35 1.77
N LYS A 254 -2.09 5.54 1.18
CA LYS A 254 -2.68 6.80 1.66
C LYS A 254 -4.20 6.68 1.78
N ARG A 255 -4.87 6.04 0.81
CA ARG A 255 -6.31 5.78 0.87
C ARG A 255 -6.66 4.74 1.93
N SER A 256 -5.96 3.61 1.95
CA SER A 256 -6.19 2.53 2.93
C SER A 256 -5.98 2.94 4.39
N TRP A 257 -5.14 3.95 4.64
CA TRP A 257 -4.80 4.45 5.97
C TRP A 257 -5.57 5.71 6.39
N GLN A 258 -6.60 6.11 5.65
CA GLN A 258 -7.45 7.19 6.14
C GLN A 258 -8.13 6.79 7.46
N PRO A 259 -8.24 7.70 8.44
CA PRO A 259 -8.92 7.43 9.72
C PRO A 259 -10.39 7.01 9.53
N VAL A 260 -11.03 7.59 8.51
CA VAL A 260 -12.30 7.07 7.97
C VAL A 260 -11.97 6.38 6.65
N ASN A 261 -12.17 5.07 6.61
CA ASN A 261 -11.82 4.26 5.43
C ASN A 261 -12.92 3.23 5.14
N ILE A 262 -13.16 2.98 3.86
CA ILE A 262 -14.02 1.91 3.38
C ILE A 262 -13.18 0.88 2.62
N ALA A 263 -13.44 -0.41 2.87
CA ALA A 263 -12.72 -1.51 2.24
C ALA A 263 -13.68 -2.65 1.89
N ILE A 264 -13.30 -3.47 0.90
CA ILE A 264 -14.04 -4.67 0.50
C ILE A 264 -13.14 -5.89 0.73
N THR A 265 -13.65 -6.93 1.39
CA THR A 265 -13.01 -8.26 1.47
C THR A 265 -13.81 -9.28 0.69
N ASP A 266 -13.09 -10.19 0.04
CA ASP A 266 -13.65 -11.36 -0.63
C ASP A 266 -13.81 -12.51 0.38
N GLU A 267 -15.04 -12.94 0.61
CA GLU A 267 -15.38 -14.05 1.51
C GLU A 267 -15.80 -15.31 0.75
N SER A 268 -15.40 -15.39 -0.52
CA SER A 268 -15.65 -16.53 -1.41
C SER A 268 -17.14 -16.84 -1.52
N LEU A 269 -17.58 -18.00 -1.04
CA LEU A 269 -18.97 -18.43 -1.01
C LEU A 269 -19.88 -17.55 -0.14
N ASN A 270 -19.30 -16.71 0.72
CA ASN A 270 -20.07 -15.78 1.56
C ASN A 270 -20.27 -14.40 0.93
N GLY A 271 -19.84 -14.21 -0.33
CA GLY A 271 -19.96 -12.96 -1.07
C GLY A 271 -18.92 -11.92 -0.64
N LEU A 272 -19.19 -10.65 -0.96
CA LEU A 272 -18.34 -9.53 -0.56
C LEU A 272 -18.79 -8.93 0.78
N HIS A 273 -17.83 -8.64 1.65
CA HIS A 273 -18.04 -7.85 2.85
C HIS A 273 -17.46 -6.45 2.68
N ILE A 274 -18.23 -5.44 3.06
CA ILE A 274 -17.79 -4.05 3.13
C ILE A 274 -17.49 -3.72 4.59
N HIS A 275 -16.31 -3.15 4.85
CA HIS A 275 -15.88 -2.71 6.17
C HIS A 275 -15.75 -1.18 6.17
N ILE A 276 -16.44 -0.53 7.10
CA ILE A 276 -16.38 0.92 7.29
C ILE A 276 -15.67 1.17 8.61
N ASN A 277 -14.46 1.72 8.53
CA ASN A 277 -13.61 2.06 9.65
C ASN A 277 -13.85 3.51 10.06
N ASN A 278 -14.03 3.76 11.36
CA ASN A 278 -14.04 5.08 11.96
C ASN A 278 -13.06 5.09 13.15
N GLU A 279 -11.82 5.50 12.89
CA GLU A 279 -10.76 5.65 13.90
C GLU A 279 -10.76 7.07 14.51
N THR A 280 -11.83 7.84 14.31
CA THR A 280 -11.97 9.17 14.89
C THR A 280 -12.66 9.11 16.25
N GLU A 281 -12.53 10.19 17.04
CA GLU A 281 -13.18 10.32 18.35
C GLU A 281 -14.69 10.65 18.25
N ARG A 282 -15.25 10.73 17.04
CA ARG A 282 -16.63 11.18 16.81
C ARG A 282 -17.43 10.12 16.08
N GLU A 283 -18.73 10.10 16.36
CA GLU A 283 -19.66 9.28 15.59
C GLU A 283 -19.69 9.80 14.15
N LEU A 284 -19.65 8.87 13.21
CA LEU A 284 -19.75 9.15 11.79
C LEU A 284 -21.16 8.81 11.31
N SER A 285 -21.86 9.80 10.74
CA SER A 285 -23.15 9.61 10.07
C SER A 285 -23.01 9.94 8.59
N GLY A 286 -23.51 9.07 7.72
CA GLY A 286 -23.35 9.19 6.27
C GLY A 286 -24.25 8.26 5.46
N GLU A 287 -23.98 8.19 4.16
CA GLU A 287 -24.65 7.27 3.23
C GLU A 287 -23.62 6.34 2.58
N LEU A 288 -23.88 5.03 2.63
CA LEU A 288 -23.16 4.03 1.86
C LEU A 288 -23.91 3.79 0.56
N GLU A 289 -23.23 4.00 -0.57
CA GLU A 289 -23.68 3.60 -1.90
C GLU A 289 -22.87 2.40 -2.40
N VAL A 290 -23.55 1.34 -2.79
CA VAL A 290 -22.94 0.21 -3.49
C VAL A 290 -23.40 0.19 -4.94
N LEU A 291 -22.49 -0.10 -5.85
CA LEU A 291 -22.70 -0.06 -7.29
C LEU A 291 -22.01 -1.25 -7.96
N LEU A 292 -22.74 -2.00 -8.78
CA LEU A 292 -22.19 -3.09 -9.60
C LEU A 292 -22.33 -2.68 -11.06
N LEU A 293 -21.21 -2.58 -11.77
CA LEU A 293 -21.15 -2.11 -13.15
C LEU A 293 -20.81 -3.27 -14.11
N ASN A 294 -21.53 -3.34 -15.22
CA ASN A 294 -21.09 -4.07 -16.41
C ASN A 294 -20.50 -3.07 -17.43
N GLU A 295 -19.65 -3.56 -18.33
CA GLU A 295 -19.03 -2.74 -19.40
C GLU A 295 -18.46 -1.41 -18.90
N PHE A 296 -17.93 -1.42 -17.67
CA PHE A 296 -17.40 -0.27 -16.93
C PHE A 296 -18.34 0.94 -16.80
N SER A 297 -19.63 0.86 -17.16
CA SER A 297 -20.51 2.03 -17.24
C SER A 297 -21.96 1.78 -16.84
N THR A 298 -22.51 0.60 -17.16
CA THR A 298 -23.93 0.33 -16.92
C THR A 298 -24.12 -0.33 -15.56
N ALA A 299 -24.86 0.34 -14.67
CA ALA A 299 -25.24 -0.20 -13.37
C ALA A 299 -26.23 -1.36 -13.52
N ILE A 300 -25.83 -2.56 -13.10
CA ILE A 300 -26.73 -3.72 -13.01
C ILE A 300 -27.41 -3.84 -11.64
N ALA A 301 -26.80 -3.24 -10.61
CA ALA A 301 -27.36 -3.10 -9.28
C ALA A 301 -26.78 -1.84 -8.63
N SER A 302 -27.63 -1.12 -7.89
CA SER A 302 -27.22 0.00 -7.03
C SER A 302 -28.10 0.01 -5.79
N LYS A 303 -27.51 0.33 -4.64
CA LYS A 303 -28.24 0.50 -3.38
C LYS A 303 -27.58 1.56 -2.52
N LYS A 304 -28.40 2.46 -1.97
CA LYS A 304 -28.01 3.44 -0.96
C LYS A 304 -28.61 3.08 0.38
N VAL A 305 -27.85 3.26 1.45
CA VAL A 305 -28.30 3.06 2.83
C VAL A 305 -27.62 4.05 3.76
N ALA A 306 -28.39 4.63 4.68
CA ALA A 306 -27.83 5.45 5.75
C ALA A 306 -27.04 4.57 6.72
N VAL A 307 -25.88 5.05 7.14
CA VAL A 307 -25.01 4.35 8.09
C VAL A 307 -24.60 5.28 9.23
N VAL A 308 -24.48 4.71 10.43
CA VAL A 308 -23.98 5.38 11.63
C VAL A 308 -22.91 4.49 12.24
N ILE A 309 -21.70 5.01 12.36
CA ILE A 309 -20.51 4.27 12.78
C ILE A 309 -19.99 4.91 14.07
N ALA A 310 -19.89 4.12 15.13
CA ALA A 310 -19.41 4.61 16.42
C ALA A 310 -17.93 5.07 16.32
N PRO A 311 -17.47 5.96 17.23
CA PRO A 311 -16.05 6.25 17.38
C PRO A 311 -15.21 5.00 17.60
N ASP A 312 -13.97 4.99 17.13
CA ASP A 312 -12.99 3.89 17.28
C ASP A 312 -13.58 2.50 17.00
N SER A 313 -14.29 2.39 15.86
CA SER A 313 -15.01 1.16 15.52
C SER A 313 -14.99 0.85 14.04
N VAL A 314 -15.27 -0.42 13.74
CA VAL A 314 -15.44 -0.92 12.38
C VAL A 314 -16.84 -1.52 12.27
N GLU A 315 -17.60 -1.11 11.26
CA GLU A 315 -18.87 -1.74 10.91
C GLU A 315 -18.72 -2.62 9.68
N ARG A 316 -19.47 -3.72 9.65
CA ARG A 316 -19.44 -4.69 8.55
C ARG A 316 -20.80 -4.81 7.91
N VAL A 317 -20.85 -4.56 6.60
CA VAL A 317 -22.05 -4.74 5.77
C VAL A 317 -21.81 -5.90 4.81
N ARG A 318 -22.72 -6.89 4.79
CA ARG A 318 -22.71 -7.98 3.80
C ARG A 318 -23.39 -7.49 2.53
N LEU A 319 -22.70 -7.51 1.39
CA LEU A 319 -23.22 -6.94 0.15
C LEU A 319 -24.52 -7.61 -0.31
N ASP A 320 -24.59 -8.94 -0.27
CA ASP A 320 -25.78 -9.68 -0.71
C ASP A 320 -27.01 -9.38 0.16
N GLN A 321 -26.79 -9.18 1.47
CA GLN A 321 -27.86 -8.78 2.40
C GLN A 321 -28.35 -7.36 2.10
N LEU A 322 -27.44 -6.44 1.78
CA LEU A 322 -27.78 -5.07 1.43
C LEU A 322 -28.58 -5.00 0.12
N LEU A 323 -28.17 -5.78 -0.89
CA LEU A 323 -28.85 -5.84 -2.18
C LEU A 323 -30.19 -6.61 -2.12
N ALA A 324 -30.36 -7.48 -1.12
CA ALA A 324 -31.51 -8.37 -0.95
C ALA A 324 -31.78 -9.29 -2.17
N VAL A 325 -30.74 -9.54 -2.97
CA VAL A 325 -30.74 -10.43 -4.12
C VAL A 325 -29.41 -11.17 -4.20
N PHE A 326 -29.42 -12.38 -4.76
CA PHE A 326 -28.18 -13.09 -5.05
C PHE A 326 -27.58 -12.60 -6.36
N LEU A 327 -26.35 -12.09 -6.28
CA LEU A 327 -25.45 -11.87 -7.40
C LEU A 327 -24.14 -12.56 -7.03
N ASP A 328 -23.52 -13.29 -7.96
CA ASP A 328 -22.22 -13.94 -7.74
C ASP A 328 -21.11 -12.87 -7.71
N THR A 329 -21.09 -12.06 -6.65
CA THR A 329 -20.33 -10.80 -6.56
C THR A 329 -18.82 -11.02 -6.58
N THR A 330 -18.36 -12.15 -6.05
CA THR A 330 -16.97 -12.64 -6.02
C THR A 330 -16.61 -13.46 -7.26
N TYR A 331 -17.60 -13.81 -8.11
CA TYR A 331 -17.44 -14.75 -9.22
C TYR A 331 -16.87 -16.13 -8.79
N THR A 332 -17.19 -16.56 -7.56
CA THR A 332 -16.76 -17.85 -7.03
C THR A 332 -17.64 -18.99 -7.57
N TYR A 333 -18.94 -18.77 -7.74
CA TYR A 333 -19.88 -19.84 -8.13
C TYR A 333 -19.82 -20.19 -9.62
N ARG A 334 -19.58 -19.19 -10.49
CA ARG A 334 -19.34 -19.36 -11.93
C ARG A 334 -20.44 -20.10 -12.68
N PHE A 335 -21.70 -19.90 -12.30
CA PHE A 335 -22.87 -20.45 -13.02
C PHE A 335 -23.09 -19.87 -14.44
N GLY A 336 -22.22 -18.94 -14.87
CA GLY A 336 -22.22 -18.30 -16.17
C GLY A 336 -21.04 -17.32 -16.28
N PRO A 337 -21.00 -16.48 -17.31
CA PRO A 337 -20.07 -15.35 -17.35
C PRO A 337 -20.39 -14.36 -16.22
N SER A 338 -19.37 -13.65 -15.72
CA SER A 338 -19.60 -12.58 -14.74
C SER A 338 -20.53 -11.52 -15.33
N LYS A 339 -21.48 -11.05 -14.53
CA LYS A 339 -22.46 -10.03 -14.94
C LYS A 339 -21.96 -8.61 -14.70
N HIS A 340 -20.88 -8.46 -13.95
CA HIS A 340 -20.27 -7.19 -13.59
C HIS A 340 -18.74 -7.30 -13.67
N VAL A 341 -18.10 -6.17 -13.93
CA VAL A 341 -16.64 -6.01 -13.98
C VAL A 341 -16.13 -5.14 -12.84
N VAL A 342 -16.97 -4.28 -12.27
CA VAL A 342 -16.64 -3.44 -11.12
C VAL A 342 -17.71 -3.60 -10.05
N VAL A 343 -17.28 -3.80 -8.81
CA VAL A 343 -18.07 -3.56 -7.60
C VAL A 343 -17.46 -2.37 -6.89
N ALA A 344 -18.25 -1.35 -6.57
CA ALA A 344 -17.80 -0.20 -5.83
C ALA A 344 -18.67 0.02 -4.58
N ALA A 345 -18.05 0.45 -3.50
CA ALA A 345 -18.70 0.85 -2.26
C ALA A 345 -18.14 2.22 -1.85
N CYS A 346 -18.95 3.27 -2.01
CA CYS A 346 -18.56 4.63 -1.71
C CYS A 346 -19.33 5.15 -0.49
N LEU A 347 -18.62 5.84 0.41
CA LEU A 347 -19.17 6.45 1.61
C LEU A 347 -19.16 7.97 1.47
N THR A 348 -20.28 8.61 1.75
CA THR A 348 -20.39 10.07 1.83
C THR A 348 -20.79 10.51 3.22
N ASP A 349 -20.36 11.72 3.61
CA ASP A 349 -20.85 12.37 4.82
C ASP A 349 -22.29 12.90 4.64
N SER A 350 -22.86 13.44 5.72
CA SER A 350 -24.20 14.05 5.69
C SER A 350 -24.32 15.30 4.80
N ALA A 351 -23.19 15.91 4.40
CA ALA A 351 -23.15 17.02 3.44
C ALA A 351 -23.01 16.54 1.98
N GLY A 352 -22.86 15.23 1.76
CA GLY A 352 -22.67 14.61 0.44
C GLY A 352 -21.21 14.60 -0.04
N SER A 353 -20.24 14.94 0.81
CA SER A 353 -18.82 14.86 0.47
C SER A 353 -18.34 13.41 0.55
N GLU A 354 -17.57 12.95 -0.44
CA GLU A 354 -16.97 11.61 -0.41
C GLU A 354 -15.94 11.50 0.73
N LEU A 355 -16.12 10.49 1.58
CA LEU A 355 -15.17 10.11 2.63
C LEU A 355 -14.24 8.98 2.17
N GLY A 356 -14.67 8.18 1.20
CA GLY A 356 -13.84 7.19 0.53
C GLY A 356 -14.66 6.28 -0.38
N CYS A 357 -13.98 5.59 -1.30
CA CYS A 357 -14.61 4.58 -2.13
C CYS A 357 -13.70 3.37 -2.38
N ALA A 358 -14.20 2.18 -2.06
CA ALA A 358 -13.53 0.91 -2.28
C ALA A 358 -14.01 0.28 -3.58
N HIS A 359 -13.11 -0.38 -4.29
CA HIS A 359 -13.38 -1.06 -5.56
C HIS A 359 -12.94 -2.51 -5.46
N TYR A 360 -13.70 -3.41 -6.07
CA TYR A 360 -13.37 -4.81 -6.23
C TYR A 360 -13.67 -5.23 -7.67
N PHE A 361 -12.75 -5.99 -8.25
CA PHE A 361 -12.87 -6.47 -9.62
C PHE A 361 -12.79 -8.00 -9.61
N PRO A 362 -13.92 -8.71 -9.84
CA PRO A 362 -14.02 -10.17 -9.74
C PRO A 362 -13.32 -10.91 -10.89
N ASP A 363 -12.98 -10.20 -11.96
CA ASP A 363 -12.37 -10.75 -13.15
C ASP A 363 -10.87 -10.47 -13.14
N ASP A 364 -10.08 -11.52 -12.89
CA ASP A 364 -8.63 -11.45 -12.88
C ASP A 364 -8.02 -11.31 -14.29
N SER A 365 -8.81 -11.17 -15.36
CA SER A 365 -8.30 -10.82 -16.71
C SER A 365 -8.34 -9.31 -16.99
N LEU A 366 -8.72 -8.51 -15.99
CA LEU A 366 -8.67 -7.05 -16.04
C LEU A 366 -7.23 -6.55 -15.81
N PRO A 367 -6.90 -5.31 -16.16
CA PRO A 367 -7.72 -4.33 -16.88
C PRO A 367 -7.81 -4.61 -18.39
N ARG A 368 -8.99 -4.38 -18.97
CA ARG A 368 -9.23 -4.43 -20.43
C ARG A 368 -9.25 -3.02 -20.99
N ILE A 369 -8.56 -2.79 -22.10
CA ILE A 369 -8.52 -1.48 -22.77
C ILE A 369 -9.91 -1.13 -23.32
N GLU A 370 -10.38 0.08 -22.99
CA GLU A 370 -11.64 0.63 -23.48
C GLU A 370 -11.38 1.60 -24.64
N GLU A 371 -11.89 1.31 -25.85
CA GLU A 371 -11.62 2.12 -27.05
C GLU A 371 -12.56 3.34 -27.22
N CYS A 372 -13.74 3.31 -26.59
CA CYS A 372 -14.75 4.38 -26.67
C CYS A 372 -14.95 5.00 -25.30
N VAL A 373 -14.15 6.02 -24.98
CA VAL A 373 -14.15 6.70 -23.68
C VAL A 373 -14.18 8.22 -23.88
N ASN A 374 -15.06 8.90 -23.16
CA ASN A 374 -15.12 10.36 -23.10
C ASN A 374 -14.50 10.86 -21.79
N LEU A 375 -13.17 10.87 -21.76
CA LEU A 375 -12.41 11.43 -20.64
C LEU A 375 -12.23 12.94 -20.82
N LYS A 376 -12.53 13.69 -19.78
CA LYS A 376 -12.28 15.12 -19.66
C LYS A 376 -11.34 15.38 -18.49
N ALA A 377 -10.32 16.19 -18.74
CA ALA A 377 -9.35 16.64 -17.75
C ALA A 377 -9.14 18.14 -17.89
N GLU A 378 -9.67 18.91 -16.95
CA GLU A 378 -9.66 20.37 -16.96
C GLU A 378 -9.02 20.91 -15.69
N MET A 379 -8.04 21.79 -15.85
CA MET A 379 -7.24 22.32 -14.77
C MET A 379 -7.37 23.84 -14.70
N ALA A 380 -7.66 24.37 -13.52
CA ALA A 380 -7.79 25.80 -13.27
C ALA A 380 -6.91 26.23 -12.08
N ALA A 381 -6.42 27.46 -12.09
CA ALA A 381 -5.63 28.00 -11.00
C ALA A 381 -6.46 28.02 -9.69
N SER A 382 -5.78 27.72 -8.60
CA SER A 382 -6.26 27.90 -7.23
C SER A 382 -5.42 29.01 -6.61
N GLY A 383 -6.02 29.83 -5.73
CA GLY A 383 -5.40 31.08 -5.22
C GLY A 383 -4.02 30.94 -4.54
N ASP A 384 -3.56 29.72 -4.25
CA ASP A 384 -2.36 29.39 -3.48
C ASP A 384 -1.20 28.79 -4.34
N ASP A 385 -0.94 29.32 -5.55
CA ASP A 385 0.08 28.81 -6.52
C ASP A 385 -0.08 27.31 -6.91
N GLY A 386 -1.28 26.78 -6.66
CA GLY A 386 -1.70 25.42 -7.02
C GLY A 386 -2.78 25.43 -8.09
N TYR A 387 -3.19 24.24 -8.51
CA TYR A 387 -4.28 24.06 -9.46
C TYR A 387 -5.31 23.06 -8.93
N LEU A 388 -6.54 23.17 -9.40
CA LEU A 388 -7.57 22.15 -9.25
C LEU A 388 -7.76 21.46 -10.59
N LEU A 389 -7.46 20.16 -10.64
CA LEU A 389 -7.70 19.30 -11.79
C LEU A 389 -9.03 18.56 -11.59
N ARG A 390 -9.97 18.76 -12.50
CA ARG A 390 -11.23 18.01 -12.56
C ARG A 390 -11.11 16.92 -13.62
N VAL A 391 -11.38 15.70 -13.21
CA VAL A 391 -11.37 14.51 -14.07
C VAL A 391 -12.76 13.91 -14.09
N LEU A 392 -13.32 13.72 -15.28
CA LEU A 392 -14.64 13.13 -15.48
C LEU A 392 -14.58 12.17 -16.66
N CYS A 393 -15.20 11.01 -16.51
CA CYS A 393 -15.26 9.99 -17.54
C CYS A 393 -16.66 9.38 -17.60
N ASP A 394 -17.12 8.98 -18.79
CA ASP A 394 -18.37 8.24 -18.98
C ASP A 394 -18.26 6.73 -18.70
N LYS A 395 -17.04 6.23 -18.52
CA LYS A 395 -16.71 4.87 -18.11
C LYS A 395 -15.86 4.87 -16.85
N SER A 396 -15.88 3.75 -16.15
CA SER A 396 -14.99 3.51 -15.02
C SER A 396 -13.55 3.39 -15.50
N LEU A 397 -12.65 4.08 -14.83
CA LEU A 397 -11.22 4.04 -15.12
C LEU A 397 -10.48 3.27 -14.02
N TYR A 398 -9.56 2.41 -14.44
CA TYR A 398 -8.73 1.60 -13.57
C TYR A 398 -7.38 2.31 -13.34
N ALA A 399 -7.13 2.74 -12.10
CA ALA A 399 -5.88 3.40 -11.69
C ALA A 399 -5.50 4.59 -12.58
N VAL A 400 -6.33 5.64 -12.54
CA VAL A 400 -6.10 6.93 -13.19
C VAL A 400 -4.77 7.51 -12.76
N ASN A 401 -3.86 7.72 -13.71
CA ASN A 401 -2.56 8.32 -13.49
C ASN A 401 -2.52 9.76 -14.01
N ILE A 402 -2.09 10.69 -13.16
CA ILE A 402 -1.87 12.10 -13.47
C ILE A 402 -0.36 12.33 -13.56
N ASP A 403 0.12 12.66 -14.77
CA ASP A 403 1.54 12.97 -15.02
C ASP A 403 1.68 14.44 -15.46
N ILE A 404 2.17 15.28 -14.55
CA ILE A 404 2.43 16.69 -14.79
C ILE A 404 3.85 16.99 -14.30
N PRO A 405 4.86 16.99 -15.20
CA PRO A 405 6.25 17.22 -14.80
C PRO A 405 6.43 18.50 -13.99
N GLY A 406 7.08 18.40 -12.83
CA GLY A 406 7.30 19.51 -11.89
C GLY A 406 6.14 19.80 -10.93
N PHE A 407 5.09 18.97 -10.94
CA PHE A 407 3.93 19.08 -10.07
C PHE A 407 3.60 17.74 -9.41
N LEU A 408 2.95 17.82 -8.24
CA LEU A 408 2.47 16.67 -7.48
C LEU A 408 0.96 16.74 -7.33
N ALA A 409 0.29 15.64 -7.62
CA ALA A 409 -1.12 15.47 -7.32
C ALA A 409 -1.32 15.03 -5.86
N ASP A 410 -2.32 15.59 -5.19
CA ASP A 410 -2.69 15.19 -3.83
C ASP A 410 -3.31 13.78 -3.78
N ASP A 411 -3.89 13.31 -4.87
CA ASP A 411 -4.29 11.92 -5.09
C ASP A 411 -3.94 11.49 -6.53
N ASN A 412 -3.51 10.24 -6.69
CA ASN A 412 -3.11 9.68 -7.97
C ASN A 412 -3.33 8.15 -7.97
N TYR A 413 -3.32 7.50 -9.13
CA TYR A 413 -3.56 6.05 -9.29
C TYR A 413 -4.88 5.60 -8.63
N PHE A 414 -5.93 6.42 -8.70
CA PHE A 414 -7.25 6.10 -8.14
C PHE A 414 -8.17 5.48 -9.19
N HIS A 415 -9.13 4.65 -8.79
CA HIS A 415 -10.21 4.26 -9.69
C HIS A 415 -11.24 5.39 -9.80
N LEU A 416 -11.80 5.58 -10.99
CA LEU A 416 -12.86 6.56 -11.25
C LEU A 416 -14.15 5.82 -11.62
N LEU A 417 -15.27 6.24 -11.04
CA LEU A 417 -16.59 5.73 -11.42
C LEU A 417 -17.17 6.52 -12.61
N PRO A 418 -17.99 5.88 -13.46
CA PRO A 418 -18.60 6.54 -14.60
C PRO A 418 -19.52 7.68 -14.15
N GLY A 419 -19.39 8.84 -14.79
CA GLY A 419 -20.22 10.02 -14.53
C GLY A 419 -19.92 10.76 -13.23
N VAL A 420 -18.94 10.30 -12.43
CA VAL A 420 -18.52 10.95 -11.19
C VAL A 420 -17.32 11.86 -11.47
N GLU A 421 -17.46 13.16 -11.23
CA GLU A 421 -16.34 14.10 -11.33
C GLU A 421 -15.46 14.00 -10.09
N LYS A 422 -14.16 13.76 -10.30
CA LYS A 422 -13.15 13.80 -9.24
C LYS A 422 -12.30 15.05 -9.36
N THR A 423 -12.21 15.82 -8.27
CA THR A 423 -11.33 16.99 -8.18
C THR A 423 -10.06 16.62 -7.41
N VAL A 424 -8.90 16.90 -7.99
CA VAL A 424 -7.57 16.62 -7.45
C VAL A 424 -6.80 17.93 -7.33
N ARG A 425 -6.17 18.17 -6.19
CA ARG A 425 -5.29 19.34 -6.00
C ARG A 425 -3.93 19.03 -6.59
N ILE A 426 -3.41 19.96 -7.37
CA ILE A 426 -2.10 19.87 -8.00
C ILE A 426 -1.21 20.95 -7.38
N PHE A 427 -0.12 20.52 -6.77
CA PHE A 427 0.88 21.40 -6.14
C PHE A 427 2.12 21.51 -7.02
N ARG A 428 2.74 22.68 -7.04
CA ARG A 428 4.05 22.85 -7.66
C ARG A 428 5.12 22.22 -6.77
N ASP A 429 5.94 21.36 -7.34
CA ASP A 429 7.06 20.69 -6.67
C ASP A 429 8.40 21.31 -7.09
N ASP A 430 8.55 21.61 -8.40
CA ASP A 430 9.72 22.30 -8.93
C ASP A 430 9.37 23.73 -9.36
N HIS A 431 9.86 24.72 -8.59
CA HIS A 431 9.67 26.14 -8.89
C HIS A 431 10.40 26.62 -10.16
N HIS A 432 11.32 25.84 -10.72
CA HIS A 432 11.95 26.13 -12.00
C HIS A 432 11.07 25.75 -13.20
N VAL A 433 10.11 24.85 -13.01
CA VAL A 433 9.17 24.45 -14.06
C VAL A 433 8.04 25.47 -14.18
N LYS A 434 8.05 26.20 -15.31
CA LYS A 434 7.04 27.23 -15.61
C LYS A 434 5.84 26.72 -16.41
N LYS A 435 5.94 25.54 -17.03
CA LYS A 435 4.91 25.01 -17.94
C LYS A 435 4.03 24.00 -17.22
N THR A 436 2.71 24.21 -17.28
CA THR A 436 1.67 23.33 -16.72
C THR A 436 1.17 22.31 -17.74
N ARG A 437 2.08 21.68 -18.50
CA ARG A 437 1.69 20.65 -19.49
C ARG A 437 1.79 19.28 -18.84
N GLY A 438 0.67 18.56 -18.81
CA GLY A 438 0.62 17.18 -18.36
C GLY A 438 -0.52 16.40 -18.99
N TYR A 439 -0.64 15.16 -18.57
CA TYR A 439 -1.53 14.15 -19.12
C TYR A 439 -2.30 13.42 -18.02
N VAL A 440 -3.49 12.95 -18.37
CA VAL A 440 -4.26 12.00 -17.55
C VAL A 440 -4.41 10.72 -18.35
N GLY A 441 -3.93 9.63 -17.78
CA GLY A 441 -4.07 8.27 -18.29
C GLY A 441 -4.82 7.38 -17.30
N ALA A 442 -5.03 6.13 -17.70
CA ALA A 442 -5.47 5.05 -16.83
C ALA A 442 -5.08 3.73 -17.49
N VAL A 443 -4.99 2.65 -16.70
CA VAL A 443 -4.47 1.37 -17.21
C VAL A 443 -5.44 0.70 -18.20
N ASN A 444 -6.73 1.03 -18.12
CA ASN A 444 -7.74 0.60 -19.09
C ASN A 444 -7.98 1.62 -20.23
N LEU A 445 -7.05 2.56 -20.46
CA LEU A 445 -7.06 3.48 -21.60
C LEU A 445 -5.93 3.16 -22.57
N ARG A 446 -6.22 3.35 -23.86
CA ARG A 446 -5.22 3.19 -24.92
C ARG A 446 -4.24 4.35 -24.98
N ASP A 447 -4.76 5.56 -24.84
CA ASP A 447 -4.03 6.81 -25.00
C ASP A 447 -4.32 7.74 -23.83
N ASP A 448 -3.26 8.36 -23.30
CA ASP A 448 -3.41 9.42 -22.33
C ASP A 448 -3.98 10.68 -22.98
N ILE A 449 -4.84 11.40 -22.26
CA ILE A 449 -5.37 12.66 -22.73
C ILE A 449 -4.57 13.84 -22.18
N ARG A 450 -4.46 14.89 -22.98
CA ARG A 450 -3.82 16.13 -22.53
C ARG A 450 -4.74 16.90 -21.59
N ILE A 451 -4.20 17.38 -20.47
CA ILE A 451 -4.91 18.28 -19.55
C ILE A 451 -5.14 19.63 -20.23
N LYS A 452 -6.39 20.10 -20.21
CA LYS A 452 -6.76 21.44 -20.67
C LYS A 452 -6.61 22.41 -19.51
N VAL A 453 -5.72 23.38 -19.64
CA VAL A 453 -5.52 24.43 -18.64
C VAL A 453 -6.35 25.64 -19.06
N SER A 454 -7.29 26.05 -18.21
CA SER A 454 -8.05 27.28 -18.42
C SER A 454 -7.09 28.47 -18.36
N ALA A 455 -7.23 29.42 -19.29
CA ALA A 455 -6.53 30.70 -19.21
C ALA A 455 -7.20 31.54 -18.10
N ASP A 456 -6.39 32.14 -17.24
CA ASP A 456 -6.84 33.07 -16.18
C ASP A 456 -7.59 34.29 -16.75
#